data_AF-A0AAU3PJD2-F1
#
_entry.id   AF-A0AAU3PJD2-F1
#
_cell.length_a   1.000
_cell.length_b   1.000
_cell.length_c   1.000
_cell.angle_alpha   90.00
_cell.angle_beta   90.00
_cell.angle_gamma   90.00
#
_symmetry.space_group_name_H-M   'P 1'
#
loop_
_entity.id
_entity.type
_entity.pdbx_description
1 polymer ?
#
loop_
_entity_poly.entity_id
_entity_poly.type
_entity_poly.pdbx_seq_one_letter_code
_entity_poly.pdbx_strand_id
1 'polypeptide(L)'
;MTSESPTPFTDPHDATADALDPRPELPGPQTDPTTQGHFTRAQLTHSPGDANWEIAVVLYGVPADEWPSMNLPGTEAPTLRARGRALADLGYVQTGPGPDCHYWEWAECQDGDHTAVQLMAHTEVQPISMPEIK
;
A
#
# COMPACT_ATOMS: atom_id res chain seq x y z
N MET A 1 4.07 -11.25 81.29
CA MET A 1 3.68 -12.07 80.14
C MET A 1 4.93 -12.74 79.62
N THR A 2 5.02 -14.05 79.80
CA THR A 2 6.18 -14.92 79.55
C THR A 2 6.23 -15.39 78.10
N SER A 3 7.46 -15.65 77.66
CA SER A 3 7.94 -16.18 76.38
C SER A 3 7.11 -17.29 75.72
N GLU A 4 7.15 -17.37 74.38
CA GLU A 4 7.70 -18.53 73.66
C GLU A 4 7.81 -18.25 72.15
N SER A 5 8.91 -18.69 71.54
CA SER A 5 9.03 -18.95 70.09
C SER A 5 9.16 -20.46 69.92
N PRO A 6 8.66 -21.02 68.81
CA PRO A 6 9.60 -21.72 67.93
C PRO A 6 9.37 -21.47 66.43
N THR A 7 10.45 -21.66 65.68
CA THR A 7 10.69 -21.52 64.24
C THR A 7 10.13 -22.71 63.41
N PRO A 8 10.59 -22.92 62.16
CA PRO A 8 10.01 -22.48 60.89
C PRO A 8 9.33 -23.65 60.14
N PHE A 9 8.44 -23.39 59.19
CA PHE A 9 8.07 -24.41 58.20
C PHE A 9 8.44 -23.92 56.81
N THR A 10 9.66 -24.27 56.41
CA THR A 10 10.04 -24.37 55.00
C THR A 10 9.71 -25.79 54.58
N ASP A 11 8.71 -25.96 53.72
CA ASP A 11 8.69 -27.12 52.82
C ASP A 11 9.05 -26.62 51.40
N PRO A 12 10.09 -27.20 50.78
CA PRO A 12 10.68 -26.72 49.54
C PRO A 12 10.36 -27.68 48.39
N HIS A 13 9.41 -27.37 47.52
CA HIS A 13 9.27 -27.96 46.17
C HIS A 13 8.16 -27.14 45.51
N ASP A 14 8.42 -26.25 44.56
CA ASP A 14 8.78 -26.64 43.20
C ASP A 14 9.43 -25.44 42.50
N ALA A 15 10.71 -25.60 42.15
CA ALA A 15 11.37 -24.71 41.24
C ALA A 15 10.91 -25.09 39.83
N THR A 16 9.87 -24.43 39.32
CA THR A 16 9.53 -24.55 37.91
C THR A 16 9.07 -23.21 37.32
N ALA A 17 9.75 -22.86 36.23
CA ALA A 17 9.45 -21.86 35.23
C ALA A 17 9.76 -20.39 35.59
N ASP A 18 10.98 -19.98 35.23
CA ASP A 18 11.18 -18.77 34.43
C ASP A 18 9.95 -18.51 33.55
N ALA A 19 9.09 -17.58 33.97
CA ALA A 19 8.16 -16.94 33.08
C ALA A 19 8.97 -15.97 32.23
N LEU A 20 9.61 -16.50 31.18
CA LEU A 20 10.02 -15.70 30.04
C LEU A 20 8.76 -15.00 29.55
N ASP A 21 8.71 -13.68 29.73
CA ASP A 21 7.84 -12.80 28.96
C ASP A 21 8.00 -13.18 27.48
N PRO A 22 6.92 -13.55 26.76
CA PRO A 22 7.03 -13.73 25.32
C PRO A 22 7.25 -12.34 24.73
N ARG A 23 8.52 -12.05 24.40
CA ARG A 23 8.84 -10.93 23.51
C ARG A 23 7.94 -11.11 22.28
N PRO A 24 7.18 -10.09 21.86
CA PRO A 24 6.45 -10.18 20.61
C PRO A 24 7.49 -10.43 19.52
N GLU A 25 7.45 -11.62 18.91
CA GLU A 25 8.22 -11.91 17.71
C GLU A 25 7.87 -10.79 16.72
N LEU A 26 8.88 -10.01 16.34
CA LEU A 26 8.75 -9.08 15.23
C LEU A 26 8.25 -9.91 14.04
N PRO A 27 7.18 -9.49 13.34
CA PRO A 27 6.72 -10.21 12.17
C PRO A 27 7.91 -10.42 11.25
N GLY A 28 8.11 -11.67 10.80
CA GLY A 28 9.14 -12.01 9.82
C GLY A 28 9.03 -11.14 8.56
N PRO A 29 10.01 -11.20 7.63
CA PRO A 29 10.01 -10.36 6.43
C PRO A 29 8.64 -10.45 5.76
N GLN A 30 7.96 -9.30 5.72
CA GLN A 30 6.60 -9.18 5.22
C GLN A 30 6.57 -9.76 3.81
N THR A 31 5.70 -10.74 3.59
CA THR A 31 5.46 -11.38 2.31
C THR A 31 5.28 -10.33 1.23
N ASP A 32 5.85 -10.59 0.05
CA ASP A 32 5.81 -9.72 -1.13
C ASP A 32 4.40 -9.13 -1.33
N PRO A 33 4.21 -7.79 -1.26
CA PRO A 33 2.90 -7.15 -1.23
C PRO A 33 2.06 -7.42 -2.48
N THR A 34 2.68 -7.96 -3.53
CA THR A 34 2.06 -8.34 -4.79
C THR A 34 1.31 -9.68 -4.76
N THR A 35 1.52 -10.53 -3.74
CA THR A 35 1.02 -11.93 -3.74
C THR A 35 -0.37 -12.10 -3.11
N GLN A 36 -0.88 -11.12 -2.35
CA GLN A 36 -2.19 -11.23 -1.68
C GLN A 36 -3.16 -10.11 -2.07
N GLY A 37 -3.71 -10.11 -3.30
CA GLY A 37 -4.98 -9.44 -3.62
C GLY A 37 -5.19 -8.01 -3.09
N HIS A 38 -4.12 -7.27 -2.81
CA HIS A 38 -4.20 -5.93 -2.29
C HIS A 38 -4.58 -5.06 -3.46
N PHE A 39 -5.73 -4.38 -3.35
CA PHE A 39 -6.11 -3.36 -4.31
C PHE A 39 -4.96 -2.36 -4.40
N THR A 40 -4.30 -2.35 -5.55
CA THR A 40 -3.28 -1.36 -5.88
C THR A 40 -3.97 -0.09 -6.37
N ARG A 41 -3.32 1.06 -6.22
CA ARG A 41 -3.89 2.34 -6.66
C ARG A 41 -3.12 2.80 -7.88
N ALA A 42 -3.82 3.23 -8.92
CA ALA A 42 -3.21 4.02 -9.97
C ALA A 42 -3.36 5.50 -9.64
N GLN A 43 -2.31 6.27 -9.91
CA GLN A 43 -2.27 7.73 -9.81
C GLN A 43 -2.06 8.32 -11.19
N LEU A 44 -2.70 9.47 -11.43
CA LEU A 44 -2.53 10.27 -12.62
C LEU A 44 -2.11 11.67 -12.17
N THR A 45 -0.94 12.12 -12.59
CA THR A 45 -0.33 13.39 -12.17
C THR A 45 -0.01 14.26 -13.37
N HIS A 46 -0.08 15.57 -13.16
CA HIS A 46 0.44 16.56 -14.09
C HIS A 46 1.46 17.44 -13.39
N SER A 47 2.72 17.29 -13.79
CA SER A 47 3.81 18.09 -13.26
C SER A 47 3.76 19.51 -13.86
N PRO A 48 3.88 20.57 -13.04
CA PRO A 48 3.91 21.93 -13.55
C PRO A 48 5.07 22.14 -14.54
N GLY A 49 4.73 22.57 -15.75
CA GLY A 49 5.72 22.81 -16.82
C GLY A 49 5.93 21.62 -17.77
N ASP A 50 5.37 20.45 -17.47
CA ASP A 50 5.40 19.31 -18.38
C ASP A 50 4.22 19.34 -19.36
N ALA A 51 4.51 18.91 -20.60
CA ALA A 51 3.51 18.79 -21.65
C ALA A 51 2.77 17.43 -21.61
N ASN A 52 3.03 16.61 -20.59
CA ASN A 52 2.52 15.25 -20.48
C ASN A 52 1.95 15.01 -19.09
N TRP A 53 0.96 14.15 -19.02
CA TRP A 53 0.50 13.52 -17.80
C TRP A 53 1.26 12.22 -17.57
N GLU A 54 1.47 11.86 -16.31
CA GLU A 54 2.02 10.55 -15.95
C GLU A 54 0.93 9.73 -15.27
N ILE A 55 0.79 8.46 -15.68
CA ILE A 55 0.03 7.46 -14.95
C ILE A 55 0.99 6.46 -14.33
N ALA A 56 0.89 6.25 -13.03
CA ALA A 56 1.74 5.32 -12.29
C ALA A 56 0.89 4.38 -11.41
N VAL A 57 1.28 3.11 -11.32
CA VAL A 57 0.66 2.15 -10.40
C VAL A 57 1.47 2.10 -9.11
N VAL A 58 0.85 2.52 -8.01
CA VAL A 58 1.47 2.59 -6.68
C VAL A 58 1.68 1.19 -6.13
N LEU A 59 2.94 0.83 -5.94
CA LEU A 59 3.36 -0.40 -5.30
C LEU A 59 3.87 -0.09 -3.88
N TYR A 60 3.08 -0.44 -2.87
CA TYR A 60 3.44 -0.18 -1.47
C TYR A 60 4.74 -0.88 -1.08
N GLY A 61 5.67 -0.14 -0.48
CA GLY A 61 6.98 -0.66 -0.09
C GLY A 61 8.03 -0.67 -1.21
N VAL A 62 7.65 -0.28 -2.43
CA VAL A 62 8.55 -0.12 -3.58
C VAL A 62 8.86 1.37 -3.79
N PRO A 63 10.11 1.77 -4.08
CA PRO A 63 10.46 3.14 -4.46
C PRO A 63 9.63 3.65 -5.66
N ALA A 64 9.29 4.94 -5.66
CA ALA A 64 8.39 5.52 -6.66
C ALA A 64 8.96 5.50 -8.09
N ASP A 65 10.28 5.57 -8.24
CA ASP A 65 10.99 5.47 -9.51
C ASP A 65 10.99 4.05 -10.11
N GLU A 66 10.62 3.05 -9.32
CA GLU A 66 10.46 1.66 -9.77
C GLU A 66 8.99 1.30 -10.05
N TRP A 67 8.04 2.21 -9.84
CA TRP A 67 6.63 1.95 -10.12
C TRP A 67 6.37 1.81 -11.62
N PRO A 68 5.49 0.88 -12.06
CA PRO A 68 5.04 0.84 -13.44
C PRO A 68 4.37 2.16 -13.81
N SER A 69 4.96 2.90 -14.73
CA SER A 69 4.42 4.19 -15.17
C SER A 69 4.44 4.37 -16.69
N MET A 70 3.60 5.28 -17.17
CA MET A 70 3.48 5.64 -18.57
C MET A 70 3.15 7.13 -18.72
N ASN A 71 3.77 7.76 -19.71
CA ASN A 71 3.45 9.14 -20.09
C ASN A 71 2.30 9.19 -21.11
N LEU A 72 1.35 10.07 -20.85
CA LEU A 72 0.21 10.40 -21.69
C LEU A 72 0.40 11.83 -22.23
N PRO A 73 0.60 12.01 -23.55
CA PRO A 73 0.93 13.31 -24.10
C PRO A 73 -0.27 14.28 -24.08
N GLY A 74 0.03 15.56 -23.87
CA GLY A 74 -0.94 16.64 -23.93
C GLY A 74 -1.03 17.44 -22.62
N THR A 75 -1.38 18.71 -22.74
CA THR A 75 -1.58 19.61 -21.59
C THR A 75 -2.97 19.49 -20.98
N GLU A 76 -3.93 18.92 -21.72
CA GLU A 76 -5.30 18.68 -21.23
C GLU A 76 -5.37 17.34 -20.50
N ALA A 77 -6.28 17.24 -19.51
CA ALA A 77 -6.50 16.00 -18.78
C ALA A 77 -6.86 14.85 -19.74
N PRO A 78 -6.16 13.69 -19.69
CA PRO A 78 -6.40 12.58 -20.61
C PRO A 78 -7.83 12.06 -20.51
N THR A 79 -8.40 11.58 -21.61
CA THR A 79 -9.75 10.98 -21.59
C THR A 79 -9.79 9.69 -20.76
N LEU A 80 -10.96 9.31 -20.23
CA LEU A 80 -11.13 8.05 -19.50
C LEU A 80 -10.67 6.83 -20.33
N ARG A 81 -10.94 6.85 -21.65
CA ARG A 81 -10.50 5.80 -22.58
C ARG A 81 -8.97 5.74 -22.70
N ALA A 82 -8.31 6.88 -22.78
CA ALA A 82 -6.84 6.94 -22.84
C ALA A 82 -6.21 6.39 -21.55
N ARG A 83 -6.76 6.77 -20.38
CA ARG A 83 -6.33 6.24 -19.08
C ARG A 83 -6.51 4.73 -18.97
N GLY A 84 -7.68 4.23 -19.35
CA GLY A 84 -7.98 2.79 -19.33
C GLY A 84 -7.04 2.00 -20.25
N ARG A 85 -6.73 2.52 -21.44
CA ARG A 85 -5.76 1.90 -22.33
C ARG A 85 -4.35 1.89 -21.73
N ALA A 86 -3.89 3.00 -21.16
CA ALA A 86 -2.58 3.05 -20.52
C ALA A 86 -2.45 2.07 -19.35
N LEU A 87 -3.49 1.94 -18.51
CA LEU A 87 -3.52 0.91 -17.47
C LEU A 87 -3.43 -0.50 -18.05
N ALA A 88 -4.19 -0.79 -19.11
CA ALA A 88 -4.14 -2.10 -19.76
C ALA A 88 -2.76 -2.39 -20.35
N ASP A 89 -2.11 -1.38 -20.96
CA ASP A 89 -0.75 -1.48 -21.49
C ASP A 89 0.28 -1.69 -20.35
N LEU A 90 0.02 -1.19 -19.14
CA LEU A 90 0.79 -1.47 -17.91
C LEU A 90 0.45 -2.83 -17.28
N GLY A 91 -0.54 -3.56 -17.79
CA GLY A 91 -0.97 -4.85 -17.25
C GLY A 91 -1.99 -4.77 -16.12
N TYR A 92 -2.69 -3.64 -15.97
CA TYR A 92 -3.67 -3.39 -14.91
C TYR A 92 -5.06 -3.06 -15.46
N VAL A 93 -6.09 -3.37 -14.68
CA VAL A 93 -7.48 -3.00 -14.96
C VAL A 93 -8.10 -2.34 -13.73
N GLN A 94 -8.97 -1.35 -13.94
CA GLN A 94 -9.68 -0.68 -12.85
C GLN A 94 -10.60 -1.66 -12.11
N THR A 95 -10.62 -1.58 -10.78
CA THR A 95 -11.55 -2.33 -9.95
C THR A 95 -12.77 -1.46 -9.67
N GLY A 96 -13.90 -1.80 -10.27
CA GLY A 96 -15.15 -1.07 -10.09
C GLY A 96 -16.36 -2.00 -10.20
N PRO A 97 -17.55 -1.56 -9.75
CA PRO A 97 -18.76 -2.39 -9.65
C PRO A 97 -19.37 -2.82 -11.00
N GLY A 98 -18.68 -2.64 -12.12
CA GLY A 98 -19.15 -3.05 -13.44
C GLY A 98 -18.10 -2.94 -14.55
N PRO A 99 -18.34 -3.59 -15.70
CA PRO A 99 -17.39 -3.67 -16.81
C PRO A 99 -17.07 -2.33 -17.48
N ASP A 100 -17.94 -1.33 -17.32
CA ASP A 100 -17.79 0.04 -17.88
C ASP A 100 -17.49 1.09 -16.79
N CYS A 101 -17.12 0.66 -15.58
CA CYS A 101 -16.86 1.59 -14.50
C CYS A 101 -15.47 2.24 -14.70
N HIS A 102 -15.49 3.47 -15.19
CA HIS A 102 -14.31 4.32 -15.33
C HIS A 102 -14.31 5.39 -14.25
N TYR A 103 -14.03 4.97 -13.02
CA TYR A 103 -14.08 5.87 -11.87
C TYR A 103 -12.70 6.42 -11.56
N TRP A 104 -12.59 7.75 -11.45
CA TRP A 104 -11.39 8.46 -11.03
C TRP A 104 -11.79 9.54 -10.03
N GLU A 105 -11.13 9.52 -8.88
CA GLU A 105 -11.23 10.59 -7.89
C GLU A 105 -10.15 11.63 -8.15
N TRP A 106 -10.52 12.91 -8.06
CA TRP A 106 -9.60 14.03 -8.25
C TRP A 106 -9.29 14.69 -6.92
N ALA A 107 -8.01 15.05 -6.75
CA ALA A 107 -7.51 15.75 -5.59
C ALA A 107 -6.52 16.84 -6.01
N GLU A 108 -6.44 17.88 -5.21
CA GLU A 108 -5.40 18.90 -5.30
C GLU A 108 -4.24 18.47 -4.38
N CYS A 109 -3.00 18.56 -4.88
CA CYS A 109 -1.78 18.34 -4.11
C CYS A 109 -0.86 19.56 -4.17
N GLN A 110 -0.20 19.85 -3.05
CA GLN A 110 0.71 20.97 -2.88
C GLN A 110 1.78 20.59 -1.86
N ASP A 111 3.05 20.86 -2.17
CA ASP A 111 4.19 20.54 -1.30
C ASP A 111 4.46 21.65 -0.26
N GLY A 112 3.65 22.72 -0.28
CA GLY A 112 3.68 23.80 0.71
C GLY A 112 2.82 25.00 0.30
N ASP A 113 2.59 25.91 1.26
CA ASP A 113 1.62 27.03 1.17
C ASP A 113 1.84 28.02 0.01
N HIS A 114 3.01 27.98 -0.62
CA HIS A 114 3.38 28.87 -1.74
C HIS A 114 3.67 28.12 -3.03
N THR A 115 3.54 26.79 -3.02
CA THR A 115 3.73 25.97 -4.23
C THR A 115 2.50 26.06 -5.12
N ALA A 116 2.69 25.95 -6.43
CA ALA A 116 1.57 25.87 -7.35
C ALA A 116 0.77 24.59 -7.04
N VAL A 117 -0.56 24.73 -6.97
CA VAL A 117 -1.46 23.58 -6.83
C VAL A 117 -1.29 22.66 -8.03
N GLN A 118 -1.11 21.38 -7.75
CA GLN A 118 -1.05 20.31 -8.73
C GLN A 118 -2.35 19.52 -8.70
N LEU A 119 -2.81 19.10 -9.87
CA LEU A 119 -3.99 18.26 -9.99
C LEU A 119 -3.55 16.79 -10.09
N MET A 120 -4.04 15.97 -9.18
CA MET A 120 -3.83 14.52 -9.16
C MET A 120 -5.18 13.81 -9.28
N ALA A 121 -5.23 12.70 -10.00
CA ALA A 121 -6.35 11.78 -9.96
C ALA A 121 -5.90 10.39 -9.50
N HIS A 122 -6.83 9.58 -9.04
CA HIS A 122 -6.56 8.19 -8.71
C HIS A 122 -7.75 7.26 -8.92
N THR A 123 -7.43 5.98 -9.05
CA THR A 123 -8.42 4.90 -9.16
C THR A 123 -7.84 3.63 -8.56
N GLU A 124 -8.70 2.71 -8.14
CA GLU A 124 -8.29 1.38 -7.70
C GLU A 124 -8.08 0.48 -8.91
N VAL A 125 -7.02 -0.32 -8.89
CA VAL A 125 -6.65 -1.23 -9.97
C VAL A 125 -6.17 -2.58 -9.44
N GLN A 126 -6.28 -3.59 -10.29
CA GLN A 126 -5.73 -4.91 -10.06
C GLN A 126 -4.93 -5.39 -11.29
N PRO A 127 -3.93 -6.27 -11.10
CA PRO A 127 -3.25 -6.92 -12.22
C PRO A 127 -4.24 -7.68 -13.10
N ILE A 128 -4.02 -7.62 -14.42
CA ILE A 128 -4.71 -8.50 -15.36
C ILE A 128 -4.04 -9.88 -15.22
N SER A 129 -4.72 -10.83 -14.59
CA SER A 129 -4.26 -12.22 -14.57
C SER A 129 -4.10 -12.71 -16.01
N MET A 130 -2.87 -13.00 -16.44
CA MET A 130 -2.66 -13.67 -17.72
C MET A 130 -3.39 -15.02 -17.67
N PRO A 131 -4.15 -15.41 -18.71
CA PRO A 131 -4.66 -16.77 -18.77
C PRO A 131 -3.47 -17.73 -18.80
N GLU A 132 -3.44 -18.70 -17.88
CA GLU A 132 -2.48 -19.81 -17.93
C GLU A 132 -2.65 -20.51 -19.29
N ILE A 133 -1.60 -20.48 -20.11
CA ILE A 133 -1.54 -21.25 -21.35
C ILE A 133 -1.37 -22.71 -20.94
N LYS A 134 -2.45 -23.48 -21.03
CA LYS A 134 -2.47 -24.92 -20.80
C LYS A 134 -1.90 -25.71 -21.98
#